data_AF-A0A959M283-F1
#
_entry.id   AF-A0A959M283-F1
#
_cell.length_a   1.000
_cell.length_b   1.000
_cell.length_c   1.000
_cell.angle_alpha   90.00
_cell.angle_beta   90.00
_cell.angle_gamma   90.00
#
_symmetry.space_group_name_H-M   'P 1'
#
loop_
_entity.id
_entity.type
_entity.pdbx_description
1 polymer ?
#
loop_
_entity_poly.entity_id
_entity_poly.type
_entity_poly.pdbx_seq_one_letter_code
_entity_poly.pdbx_strand_id
1 'polypeptide(L)'
;MANTEDWIKEDFLALMLYYAASADMEVSESEVEVIVQKVGKSHYLKAKDTFNLLSDHEVIELIVELKERFYPGSDGKDQLDAHLKDIFQADGEIDQMERMIRMGLDHLF
;
A
#
# COMPACT_ATOMS: atom_id res chain seq x y z
N MET A 1 -6.40 9.72 14.49
CA MET A 1 -6.53 8.54 13.60
C MET A 1 -7.32 8.96 12.38
N ALA A 2 -6.86 8.61 11.19
CA ALA A 2 -7.59 8.88 9.95
C ALA A 2 -8.94 8.15 9.95
N ASN A 3 -9.99 8.76 9.41
CA ASN A 3 -11.28 8.08 9.28
C ASN A 3 -11.21 7.09 8.11
N THR A 4 -11.20 5.80 8.41
CA THR A 4 -11.09 4.71 7.43
C THR A 4 -12.32 3.80 7.41
N GLU A 5 -13.44 4.21 8.01
CA GLU A 5 -14.65 3.38 8.10
C GLU A 5 -15.18 2.95 6.73
N ASP A 6 -15.13 3.85 5.75
CA ASP A 6 -15.59 3.63 4.37
C ASP A 6 -14.54 2.95 3.46
N TRP A 7 -13.36 2.63 3.99
CA TRP A 7 -12.29 2.06 3.19
C TRP A 7 -12.61 0.65 2.72
N ILE A 8 -12.23 0.39 1.47
CA ILE A 8 -12.23 -0.94 0.85
C ILE A 8 -10.80 -1.44 0.67
N LYS A 9 -10.64 -2.67 0.16
CA LYS A 9 -9.32 -3.30 0.01
C LYS A 9 -8.39 -2.47 -0.88
N GLU A 10 -8.92 -1.85 -1.92
CA GLU A 10 -8.20 -1.00 -2.86
C GLU A 10 -7.65 0.27 -2.21
N ASP A 11 -8.36 0.85 -1.23
CA ASP A 11 -7.87 1.99 -0.44
C ASP A 11 -6.66 1.57 0.42
N PHE A 12 -6.75 0.41 1.07
CA PHE A 12 -5.65 -0.14 1.85
C PHE A 12 -4.44 -0.49 0.99
N LEU A 13 -4.67 -1.11 -0.17
CA LEU A 13 -3.59 -1.39 -1.12
C LEU A 13 -2.93 -0.10 -1.60
N ALA A 14 -3.70 0.95 -1.90
CA ALA A 14 -3.14 2.25 -2.27
C ALA A 14 -2.25 2.82 -1.16
N LEU A 15 -2.65 2.70 0.12
CA LEU A 15 -1.84 3.12 1.26
C LEU A 15 -0.55 2.31 1.38
N MET A 16 -0.62 0.99 1.20
CA MET A 16 0.57 0.11 1.20
C MET A 16 1.54 0.46 0.07
N LEU A 17 1.03 0.68 -1.14
CA LEU A 17 1.84 1.06 -2.29
C LEU A 17 2.51 2.43 -2.10
N TYR A 18 1.77 3.40 -1.57
CA TYR A 18 2.30 4.73 -1.27
C TYR A 18 3.37 4.66 -0.18
N TYR A 19 3.13 3.90 0.90
CA TYR A 19 4.11 3.69 1.96
C TYR A 19 5.41 3.07 1.42
N ALA A 20 5.29 2.03 0.59
CA ALA A 20 6.43 1.39 -0.03
C ALA A 20 7.21 2.34 -0.95
N ALA A 21 6.52 3.13 -1.78
CA ALA A 21 7.14 4.12 -2.64
C ALA A 21 7.78 5.27 -1.85
N SER A 22 7.30 5.56 -0.63
CA SER A 22 7.89 6.59 0.24
C SER A 22 9.10 6.12 1.05
N ALA A 23 9.50 4.84 0.93
CA ALA A 23 10.53 4.23 1.77
C ALA A 23 11.93 4.84 1.57
N ASP A 24 12.22 5.40 0.40
CA ASP A 24 13.44 6.16 0.10
C ASP A 24 13.28 7.68 0.31
N MET A 25 12.19 8.08 0.99
CA MET A 25 11.79 9.45 1.31
C MET A 25 11.30 10.30 0.13
N GLU A 26 11.16 9.75 -1.09
CA GLU A 26 10.68 10.49 -2.25
C GLU A 26 9.79 9.64 -3.15
N VAL A 27 8.53 10.07 -3.35
CA VAL A 27 7.64 9.43 -4.33
C VAL A 27 7.74 10.18 -5.66
N SER A 28 8.30 9.53 -6.68
CA SER A 28 8.45 10.07 -8.03
C SER A 28 7.12 10.10 -8.82
N GLU A 29 7.05 10.93 -9.87
CA GLU A 29 5.88 10.98 -10.75
C GLU A 29 5.57 9.64 -11.43
N SER A 30 6.60 8.89 -11.84
CA SER A 30 6.45 7.54 -12.40
C SER A 30 5.80 6.56 -11.42
N GLU A 31 6.19 6.62 -10.15
CA GLU A 31 5.61 5.77 -9.11
C GLU A 31 4.16 6.15 -8.83
N VAL A 32 3.85 7.45 -8.82
CA VAL A 32 2.46 7.92 -8.74
C VAL A 32 1.63 7.37 -9.89
N GLU A 33 2.13 7.44 -11.12
CA GLU A 33 1.42 6.92 -12.30
C GLU A 33 1.16 5.42 -12.16
N VAL A 34 2.15 4.63 -11.74
CA VAL A 34 1.98 3.19 -11.50
C VAL A 34 0.92 2.93 -10.43
N ILE A 35 0.99 3.59 -9.27
CA ILE A 35 0.01 3.41 -8.19
C ILE A 35 -1.39 3.73 -8.69
N VAL A 36 -1.56 4.86 -9.39
CA VAL A 36 -2.85 5.29 -9.96
C VAL A 36 -3.36 4.30 -11.00
N GLN A 37 -2.50 3.70 -11.82
CA GLN A 37 -2.90 2.67 -12.79
C GLN A 37 -3.37 1.38 -12.11
N LYS A 38 -2.73 0.99 -10.99
CA LYS A 38 -3.03 -0.26 -10.28
C LYS A 38 -4.29 -0.17 -9.43
N VAL A 39 -4.43 0.89 -8.63
CA VAL A 39 -5.53 1.02 -7.66
C VAL A 39 -6.57 2.04 -8.06
N GLY A 40 -6.32 2.87 -9.08
CA GLY A 40 -7.19 3.96 -9.46
C GLY A 40 -6.90 5.26 -8.71
N LYS A 41 -7.16 6.39 -9.38
CA LYS A 41 -6.84 7.74 -8.88
C LYS A 41 -7.53 8.09 -7.56
N SER A 42 -8.78 7.65 -7.36
CA SER A 42 -9.54 7.96 -6.14
C SER A 42 -8.89 7.33 -4.91
N HIS A 43 -8.46 6.08 -5.01
CA HIS A 43 -7.84 5.32 -3.94
C HIS A 43 -6.44 5.86 -3.62
N TYR A 44 -5.67 6.19 -4.65
CA TYR A 44 -4.39 6.90 -4.51
C TYR A 44 -4.52 8.22 -3.74
N LEU A 45 -5.50 9.07 -4.10
CA LEU A 45 -5.68 10.35 -3.42
C LEU A 45 -6.04 10.17 -1.94
N LYS A 46 -6.95 9.23 -1.62
CA LYS A 46 -7.27 8.90 -0.22
C LYS A 46 -6.04 8.44 0.55
N ALA A 47 -5.23 7.56 -0.03
CA ALA A 47 -3.99 7.07 0.58
C ALA A 47 -2.97 8.19 0.82
N LYS A 48 -2.72 9.02 -0.20
CA LYS A 48 -1.80 10.16 -0.11
C LYS A 48 -2.23 11.17 0.93
N ASP A 49 -3.51 11.55 0.93
CA ASP A 49 -4.04 12.51 1.91
C ASP A 49 -3.93 11.95 3.33
N THR A 50 -4.20 10.66 3.51
CA THR A 50 -4.04 9.96 4.79
C THR A 50 -2.59 9.95 5.24
N PHE A 51 -1.67 9.60 4.35
CA PHE A 51 -0.24 9.59 4.64
C PHE A 51 0.28 10.97 5.05
N ASN A 52 -0.11 12.02 4.33
CA ASN A 52 0.33 13.40 4.63
C ASN A 52 -0.24 13.97 5.93
N LEU A 53 -1.34 13.40 6.44
CA LEU A 53 -1.98 13.83 7.70
C LEU A 53 -1.38 13.14 8.93
N LEU A 54 -0.61 12.07 8.74
CA LEU A 54 -0.11 11.20 9.80
C LEU A 54 1.43 11.25 9.85
N SER A 55 1.99 11.02 11.02
CA SER A 55 3.41 10.70 11.14
C SER A 55 3.70 9.28 10.65
N ASP A 56 4.96 8.99 10.30
CA ASP A 56 5.39 7.65 9.86
C ASP A 56 4.95 6.54 10.83
N HIS A 57 5.03 6.80 12.14
CA HIS A 57 4.59 5.88 13.16
C HIS A 57 3.08 5.61 13.11
N GLU A 58 2.28 6.67 12.96
CA GLU A 58 0.81 6.54 12.86
C GLU A 58 0.39 5.86 11.54
N VAL A 59 1.14 6.05 10.46
CA VAL A 59 0.92 5.31 9.20
C VAL A 59 1.19 3.81 9.41
N ILE A 60 2.26 3.45 10.11
CA ILE A 60 2.57 2.04 10.42
C ILE A 60 1.48 1.41 11.29
N GLU A 61 1.04 2.09 12.35
CA GLU A 61 -0.08 1.62 13.17
C GLU A 61 -1.35 1.40 12.35
N LEU A 62 -1.67 2.35 11.47
CA LEU A 62 -2.83 2.25 10.58
C LEU A 62 -2.69 1.07 9.60
N ILE A 63 -1.50 0.85 9.03
CA ILE A 63 -1.25 -0.29 8.13
C ILE A 63 -1.47 -1.61 8.86
N VAL A 64 -0.99 -1.76 10.10
CA VAL A 64 -1.19 -2.97 10.90
C VAL A 64 -2.67 -3.18 11.22
N GLU A 65 -3.39 -2.13 11.60
CA GLU A 65 -4.84 -2.17 11.86
C GLU A 65 -5.63 -2.59 10.60
N LEU A 66 -5.36 -1.95 9.46
CA LEU A 66 -6.04 -2.25 8.21
C LEU A 66 -5.65 -3.63 7.66
N LYS A 67 -4.41 -4.09 7.88
CA LYS A 67 -4.00 -5.45 7.55
C LYS A 67 -4.86 -6.45 8.32
N GLU A 68 -5.05 -6.28 9.63
CA GLU A 68 -5.93 -7.18 10.40
C GLU A 68 -7.40 -7.09 9.95
N ARG A 69 -7.86 -5.92 9.50
CA ARG A 69 -9.22 -5.75 8.98
C ARG A 69 -9.44 -6.43 7.63
N PHE A 70 -8.52 -6.26 6.67
CA PHE A 70 -8.70 -6.72 5.29
C PHE A 70 -8.08 -8.09 4.99
N TYR A 71 -7.07 -8.49 5.77
CA TYR A 71 -6.33 -9.75 5.70
C TYR A 71 -6.14 -10.34 7.11
N PRO A 72 -7.22 -10.73 7.79
CA PRO A 72 -7.16 -11.22 9.17
C PRO A 72 -6.44 -12.57 9.28
N GLY A 73 -5.83 -12.80 10.46
CA GLY A 73 -5.29 -14.10 10.86
C GLY A 73 -3.82 -14.34 10.49
N SER A 74 -3.34 -15.55 10.82
CA SER A 74 -1.94 -15.97 10.63
C SER A 74 -1.50 -15.90 9.17
N ASP A 75 -2.42 -16.18 8.25
CA ASP A 75 -2.15 -16.28 6.82
C ASP A 75 -2.38 -14.93 6.11
N GLY A 76 -2.68 -13.88 6.86
CA GLY A 76 -3.00 -12.56 6.33
C GLY A 76 -1.84 -11.93 5.55
N LYS A 77 -0.60 -12.12 6.01
CA LYS A 77 0.60 -11.67 5.29
C LYS A 77 0.70 -12.36 3.94
N ASP A 78 0.54 -13.68 3.91
CA ASP A 78 0.61 -14.47 2.67
C ASP A 78 -0.50 -14.08 1.67
N GLN A 79 -1.70 -13.79 2.17
CA GLN A 79 -2.81 -13.31 1.32
C GLN A 79 -2.54 -11.91 0.75
N LEU A 80 -1.98 -11.00 1.55
CA LEU A 80 -1.58 -9.67 1.08
C LEU A 80 -0.47 -9.78 0.03
N ASP A 81 0.55 -10.61 0.28
CA ASP A 81 1.63 -10.88 -0.66
C ASP A 81 1.12 -11.47 -1.97
N ALA A 82 0.18 -12.41 -1.91
CA ALA A 82 -0.44 -12.98 -3.11
C ALA A 82 -1.21 -11.93 -3.89
N HIS A 83 -2.00 -11.09 -3.21
CA HIS A 83 -2.79 -10.06 -3.88
C HIS A 83 -1.90 -8.99 -4.52
N LEU A 84 -0.82 -8.58 -3.85
CA LEU A 84 0.16 -7.66 -4.42
C LEU A 84 0.83 -8.29 -5.65
N LYS A 85 1.22 -9.57 -5.60
CA LYS A 85 1.73 -10.28 -6.79
C LYS A 85 0.72 -10.27 -7.93
N ASP A 86 -0.57 -10.48 -7.68
CA ASP A 86 -1.59 -10.46 -8.73
C ASP A 86 -1.72 -9.06 -9.36
N ILE A 87 -1.62 -8.00 -8.56
CA ILE A 87 -1.66 -6.60 -9.03
C ILE A 87 -0.48 -6.31 -9.99
N PHE A 88 0.72 -6.82 -9.68
CA PHE A 88 1.91 -6.61 -10.51
C PHE A 88 2.01 -7.61 -11.67
N GLN A 89 1.65 -8.88 -11.50
CA GLN A 89 1.73 -9.88 -12.57
C GLN A 89 0.74 -9.63 -13.72
N ALA A 90 -0.31 -8.85 -13.51
CA ALA A 90 -1.31 -8.55 -14.53
C ALA A 90 -0.76 -7.82 -15.76
N ASP A 91 0.40 -7.13 -15.67
CA ASP A 91 1.03 -6.43 -16.80
C ASP A 91 2.23 -7.17 -17.40
N GLY A 92 2.70 -8.26 -16.78
CA GLY A 92 3.79 -9.10 -17.26
C GLY A 92 5.21 -8.57 -16.97
N GLU A 93 5.37 -7.45 -16.27
CA GLU A 93 6.68 -6.87 -15.92
C GLU A 93 6.88 -6.78 -14.40
N ILE A 94 7.99 -7.34 -13.90
CA ILE A 94 8.42 -7.11 -12.52
C ILE A 94 9.09 -5.73 -12.45
N ASP A 95 8.28 -4.75 -12.06
CA ASP A 95 8.63 -3.35 -11.86
C ASP A 95 9.47 -3.14 -10.58
N GLN A 96 10.32 -2.11 -10.57
CA GLN A 96 10.97 -1.51 -9.40
C GLN A 96 10.01 -1.37 -8.20
N MET A 97 8.75 -1.02 -8.46
CA MET A 97 7.67 -0.93 -7.48
C MET A 97 7.44 -2.24 -6.71
N GLU A 98 7.42 -3.40 -7.37
CA GLU A 98 7.27 -4.70 -6.69
C GLU A 98 8.42 -4.94 -5.69
N ARG A 99 9.64 -4.50 -6.03
CA ARG A 99 10.81 -4.62 -5.14
C ARG A 99 10.68 -3.73 -3.92
N MET A 100 10.25 -2.48 -4.10
CA MET A 100 10.04 -1.55 -2.99
C MET A 100 8.97 -2.04 -2.02
N ILE A 101 7.89 -2.62 -2.56
CA ILE A 101 6.81 -3.19 -1.75
C ILE A 101 7.28 -4.36 -0.91
N ARG A 102 8.07 -5.27 -1.51
CA ARG A 102 8.67 -6.38 -0.76
C ARG A 102 9.54 -5.89 0.37
N MET A 103 10.37 -4.87 0.12
CA MET A 103 11.18 -4.25 1.18
C MET A 103 10.30 -3.61 2.26
N GLY A 104 9.25 -2.89 1.89
CA GLY A 104 8.31 -2.30 2.86
C GLY A 104 7.57 -3.34 3.71
N LEU A 105 7.12 -4.43 3.11
CA LEU A 105 6.47 -5.54 3.82
C LEU A 105 7.41 -6.23 4.81
N ASP A 106 8.65 -6.51 4.41
CA ASP A 106 9.66 -7.12 5.27
C ASP A 106 10.05 -6.20 6.45
N HIS A 107 9.94 -4.88 6.28
CA HIS A 107 10.13 -3.91 7.35
C HIS A 107 8.96 -3.87 8.36
N LEU A 108 7.75 -4.22 7.91
CA LEU A 108 6.53 -4.14 8.72
C LEU A 108 6.20 -5.45 9.47
N PHE A 109 6.53 -6.61 8.90
CA PHE A 109 6.12 -7.93 9.40
C PHE A 109 7.25 -8.96 9.38
#